data_AF-A0AAW5LAQ3-F1
#
_entry.id   AF-A0AAW5LAQ3-F1
#
_cell.length_a   1.000
_cell.length_b   1.000
_cell.length_c   1.000
_cell.angle_alpha   90.00
_cell.angle_beta   90.00
_cell.angle_gamma   90.00
#
_symmetry.space_group_name_H-M   'P 1'
#
loop_
_entity.id
_entity.type
_entity.pdbx_description
1 polymer ?
#
loop_
_entity_poly.entity_id
_entity_poly.type
_entity_poly.pdbx_seq_one_letter_code
_entity_poly.pdbx_strand_id
1 'polypeptide(L)'
;MKKLLSLLIIIAALIGIAALQPSATADNADDGKRNVVVSIVAKYFPFEAENLTAWYDKNIVYADNPTDNTLTFKLDEKAITLAAHQTQKLILEPGQHRLELADGKVVEFTQREGTNRSILNPTASPYFFWKTVYGSVNLPLEYKTVTIAGKPYEGPFEVSNEYLITRIGNQPWRFGLDESIPDSVAVNNDRNTYTLIFSKAYRLPDFINAYPMLSAQ
;
A
#
# COMPACT_ATOMS: atom_id res chain seq x y z
N MET A 1 -22.05 -12.11 -28.25
CA MET A 1 -22.05 -10.72 -28.79
C MET A 1 -22.90 -9.75 -27.98
N LYS A 2 -24.21 -9.96 -27.77
CA LYS A 2 -25.06 -9.01 -27.00
C LYS A 2 -24.59 -8.76 -25.56
N LYS A 3 -24.15 -9.79 -24.82
CA LYS A 3 -23.63 -9.65 -23.44
C LYS A 3 -22.29 -8.86 -23.35
N LEU A 4 -21.44 -8.97 -24.36
CA LEU A 4 -20.15 -8.27 -24.43
C LEU A 4 -20.35 -6.77 -24.75
N LEU A 5 -21.30 -6.46 -25.63
CA LEU A 5 -21.68 -5.09 -25.96
C LEU A 5 -22.34 -4.38 -24.75
N SER A 6 -23.20 -5.09 -24.00
CA SER A 6 -23.76 -4.58 -22.75
C SER A 6 -22.71 -4.37 -21.66
N LEU A 7 -21.69 -5.23 -21.57
CA LEU A 7 -20.57 -5.07 -20.64
C LEU A 7 -19.71 -3.84 -20.98
N LEU A 8 -19.41 -3.62 -22.26
CA LEU A 8 -18.70 -2.43 -22.74
C LEU A 8 -19.49 -1.13 -22.50
N ILE A 9 -20.81 -1.15 -22.64
CA ILE A 9 -21.67 0.00 -22.37
C ILE A 9 -21.76 0.29 -20.86
N ILE A 10 -21.83 -0.75 -20.01
CA ILE A 10 -21.82 -0.60 -18.54
C ILE A 10 -20.45 -0.09 -18.06
N ILE A 11 -19.36 -0.63 -18.58
CA ILE A 11 -18.00 -0.18 -18.30
C ILE A 11 -17.80 1.26 -18.78
N ALA A 12 -18.24 1.62 -19.99
CA ALA A 12 -18.15 2.99 -20.50
C ALA A 12 -19.00 3.99 -19.71
N ALA A 13 -20.20 3.58 -19.26
CA ALA A 13 -21.04 4.39 -18.38
C ALA A 13 -20.43 4.56 -16.98
N LEU A 14 -19.80 3.53 -16.43
CA LEU A 14 -19.10 3.58 -15.12
C LEU A 14 -17.78 4.39 -15.19
N ILE A 15 -17.04 4.28 -16.29
CA ILE A 15 -15.82 5.08 -16.54
C ILE A 15 -16.19 6.56 -16.74
N GLY A 16 -17.30 6.86 -17.42
CA GLY A 16 -17.83 8.22 -17.55
C GLY A 16 -18.21 8.86 -16.20
N ILE A 17 -18.64 8.06 -15.22
CA ILE A 17 -18.90 8.51 -13.84
C ILE A 17 -17.59 8.67 -13.05
N ALA A 18 -16.56 7.85 -13.32
CA ALA A 18 -15.23 7.94 -12.69
C ALA A 18 -14.47 9.22 -13.07
N ALA A 19 -14.66 9.75 -14.29
CA ALA A 19 -14.07 11.01 -14.74
C ALA A 19 -14.63 12.26 -14.02
N LEU A 20 -15.71 12.11 -13.25
CA LEU A 20 -16.35 13.18 -12.47
C LEU A 20 -16.04 13.10 -10.97
N GLN A 21 -15.18 12.18 -10.53
CA GLN A 21 -14.78 12.15 -9.13
C GLN A 21 -13.78 13.30 -8.89
N PRO A 22 -14.13 14.34 -8.10
CA PRO A 22 -13.09 15.17 -7.50
C PRO A 22 -12.13 14.25 -6.75
N SER A 23 -10.88 14.67 -6.61
CA SER A 23 -9.76 14.01 -5.92
C SER A 23 -9.98 13.72 -4.42
N ALA A 24 -11.23 13.56 -4.01
CA ALA A 24 -11.71 13.31 -2.67
C ALA A 24 -12.92 12.34 -2.73
N THR A 25 -12.68 11.07 -3.10
CA THR A 25 -13.46 9.99 -2.49
C THR A 25 -12.76 9.58 -1.19
N ALA A 26 -13.57 9.32 -0.17
CA ALA A 26 -13.28 9.33 1.26
C ALA A 26 -12.30 8.28 1.80
N ASP A 27 -11.50 7.64 0.95
CA ASP A 27 -10.61 6.54 1.34
C ASP A 27 -9.20 7.09 1.59
N ASN A 28 -9.07 7.76 2.73
CA ASN A 28 -7.78 8.23 3.25
C ASN A 28 -6.89 7.08 3.76
N ALA A 29 -7.47 5.90 4.02
CA ALA A 29 -6.76 4.72 4.50
C ALA A 29 -6.21 3.85 3.36
N ASP A 30 -5.11 3.14 3.65
CA ASP A 30 -4.56 2.09 2.80
C ASP A 30 -5.05 0.71 3.26
N ASP A 31 -6.37 0.54 3.36
CA ASP A 31 -7.03 -0.60 4.00
C ASP A 31 -7.30 -1.78 3.05
N GLY A 32 -6.84 -1.68 1.80
CA GLY A 32 -7.04 -2.70 0.78
C GLY A 32 -8.49 -2.84 0.29
N LYS A 33 -9.42 -1.97 0.72
CA LYS A 33 -10.80 -2.01 0.24
C LYS A 33 -10.84 -1.66 -1.25
N ARG A 34 -11.43 -2.57 -2.01
CA ARG A 34 -11.64 -2.38 -3.44
C ARG A 34 -12.65 -1.27 -3.66
N ASN A 35 -12.37 -0.43 -4.66
CA ASN A 35 -13.36 0.51 -5.19
C ASN A 35 -14.70 -0.21 -5.43
N VAL A 36 -15.82 0.45 -5.11
CA VAL A 36 -17.16 -0.17 -5.20
C VAL A 36 -17.46 -0.72 -6.60
N VAL A 37 -16.97 -0.04 -7.65
CA VAL A 37 -17.10 -0.48 -9.04
C VAL A 37 -16.32 -1.77 -9.27
N VAL A 38 -15.08 -1.84 -8.77
CA VAL A 38 -14.26 -3.06 -8.81
C VAL A 38 -14.95 -4.20 -8.09
N SER A 39 -15.55 -3.95 -6.92
CA SER A 39 -16.28 -4.96 -6.14
C SER A 39 -17.49 -5.52 -6.90
N ILE A 40 -18.24 -4.66 -7.59
CA ILE A 40 -19.36 -5.07 -8.44
C ILE A 40 -18.86 -5.91 -9.62
N VAL A 41 -17.81 -5.46 -10.32
CA VAL A 41 -17.23 -6.19 -11.46
C VAL A 41 -16.70 -7.55 -11.02
N ALA A 42 -15.96 -7.61 -9.89
CA ALA A 42 -15.38 -8.84 -9.38
C ALA A 42 -16.42 -9.95 -9.10
N LYS A 43 -17.66 -9.58 -8.74
CA LYS A 43 -18.75 -10.52 -8.52
C LYS A 43 -19.14 -11.30 -9.79
N TYR A 44 -18.99 -10.69 -10.96
CA TYR A 44 -19.44 -11.27 -12.23
C TYR A 44 -18.28 -11.60 -13.20
N PHE A 45 -17.15 -10.90 -13.06
CA PHE A 45 -16.00 -10.91 -13.97
C PHE A 45 -14.70 -10.76 -13.15
N PRO A 46 -14.27 -11.82 -12.43
CA PRO A 46 -13.17 -11.73 -11.46
C PRO A 46 -11.81 -11.44 -12.11
N PHE A 47 -11.54 -11.95 -13.31
CA PHE A 47 -10.27 -11.71 -14.01
C PHE A 47 -10.17 -10.27 -14.53
N GLU A 48 -11.26 -9.74 -15.07
CA GLU A 48 -11.34 -8.35 -15.55
C GLU A 48 -11.26 -7.35 -14.38
N ALA A 49 -11.75 -7.75 -13.20
CA ALA A 49 -11.66 -6.94 -12.00
C ALA A 49 -10.21 -6.72 -11.52
N GLU A 50 -9.28 -7.64 -11.80
CA GLU A 50 -7.87 -7.46 -11.47
C GLU A 50 -7.24 -6.33 -12.31
N ASN A 51 -7.50 -6.32 -13.62
CA ASN A 51 -7.05 -5.24 -14.50
C ASN A 51 -7.68 -3.90 -14.11
N LEU A 52 -8.95 -3.91 -13.71
CA LEU A 52 -9.64 -2.71 -13.25
C LEU A 52 -9.07 -2.21 -11.91
N THR A 53 -8.71 -3.12 -11.00
CA THR A 53 -8.02 -2.78 -9.75
C THR A 53 -6.68 -2.11 -10.05
N ALA A 54 -5.87 -2.71 -10.92
CA ALA A 54 -4.58 -2.15 -11.32
C ALA A 54 -4.73 -0.76 -11.96
N TRP A 55 -5.81 -0.52 -12.71
CA TRP A 55 -6.12 0.79 -13.26
C TRP A 55 -6.49 1.81 -12.18
N TYR A 56 -7.37 1.46 -11.23
CA TYR A 56 -7.74 2.34 -10.12
C TYR A 56 -6.58 2.63 -9.17
N ASP A 57 -5.67 1.68 -9.01
CA ASP A 57 -4.53 1.79 -8.10
C ASP A 57 -3.29 2.43 -8.75
N LYS A 58 -3.35 2.64 -10.08
CA LYS A 58 -2.23 3.23 -10.83
C LYS A 58 -1.87 4.58 -10.22
N ASN A 59 -0.58 4.79 -9.99
CA ASN A 59 -0.03 6.07 -9.52
C ASN A 59 -0.53 6.51 -8.13
N ILE A 60 -1.24 5.65 -7.39
CA ILE A 60 -1.63 5.94 -6.01
C ILE A 60 -0.38 6.02 -5.14
N VAL A 61 -0.30 7.08 -4.35
CA VAL A 61 0.66 7.25 -3.27
C VAL A 61 -0.10 7.64 -2.00
N TYR A 62 0.18 6.97 -0.89
CA TYR A 62 -0.36 7.30 0.41
C TYR A 62 0.65 8.18 1.16
N ALA A 63 0.33 9.46 1.32
CA ALA A 63 1.07 10.35 2.20
C ALA A 63 0.69 10.04 3.64
N ASP A 64 1.66 9.67 4.45
CA ASP A 64 1.40 9.17 5.79
C ASP A 64 2.11 9.99 6.87
N ASN A 65 1.38 10.29 7.93
CA ASN A 65 1.91 10.88 9.15
C ASN A 65 1.78 9.87 10.31
N PRO A 66 2.82 9.06 10.59
CA PRO A 66 2.77 8.09 11.67
C PRO A 66 2.98 8.70 13.06
N THR A 67 3.16 10.03 13.16
CA THR A 67 3.52 10.72 14.41
C THR A 67 2.30 11.23 15.18
N ASP A 68 2.51 11.58 16.44
CA ASP A 68 1.48 12.14 17.34
C ASP A 68 1.20 13.63 17.08
N ASN A 69 1.91 14.25 16.13
CA ASN A 69 1.82 15.69 15.86
C ASN A 69 1.26 15.95 14.45
N THR A 70 0.59 17.08 14.27
CA THR A 70 0.24 17.58 12.93
C THR A 70 1.50 17.83 12.11
N LEU A 71 1.47 17.38 10.85
CA LEU A 71 2.56 17.50 9.88
C LEU A 71 2.12 18.38 8.71
N THR A 72 2.93 19.38 8.36
CA THR A 72 2.74 20.19 7.15
C THR A 72 3.98 20.09 6.27
N PHE A 73 3.77 19.87 4.97
CA PHE A 73 4.82 19.81 3.95
C PHE A 73 4.28 20.35 2.62
N LYS A 74 5.16 20.56 1.63
CA LYS A 74 4.73 20.85 0.26
C LYS A 74 5.16 19.74 -0.68
N LEU A 75 4.27 19.32 -1.56
CA LEU A 75 4.55 18.44 -2.68
C LEU A 75 4.29 19.22 -3.97
N ASP A 76 5.31 19.42 -4.79
CA ASP A 76 5.25 20.22 -6.02
C ASP A 76 4.57 21.58 -5.78
N GLU A 77 5.10 22.31 -4.77
CA GLU A 77 4.62 23.63 -4.34
C GLU A 77 3.25 23.64 -3.64
N LYS A 78 2.47 22.56 -3.73
CA LYS A 78 1.18 22.43 -3.04
C LYS A 78 1.38 22.06 -1.58
N ALA A 79 0.94 22.93 -0.67
CA ALA A 79 0.91 22.65 0.75
C ALA A 79 -0.11 21.54 1.09
N ILE A 80 0.33 20.57 1.88
CA ILE A 80 -0.47 19.46 2.41
C ILE A 80 -0.29 19.47 3.93
N THR A 81 -1.38 19.28 4.67
CA THR A 81 -1.37 19.16 6.13
C THR A 81 -2.07 17.88 6.52
N LEU A 82 -1.38 17.05 7.29
CA LEU A 82 -1.88 15.79 7.84
C LEU A 82 -1.97 15.93 9.36
N ALA A 83 -3.13 15.61 9.93
CA ALA A 83 -3.27 15.44 11.37
C ALA A 83 -2.39 14.27 11.87
N ALA A 84 -2.23 14.15 13.18
CA ALA A 84 -1.58 13.00 13.79
C ALA A 84 -2.24 11.68 13.33
N HIS A 85 -1.41 10.68 13.02
CA HIS A 85 -1.84 9.36 12.51
C HIS A 85 -2.70 9.39 11.25
N GLN A 86 -2.68 10.49 10.50
CA GLN A 86 -3.47 10.60 9.27
C GLN A 86 -2.68 10.11 8.06
N THR A 87 -3.37 9.30 7.27
CA THR A 87 -2.98 8.98 5.89
C THR A 87 -3.84 9.78 4.93
N GLN A 88 -3.26 10.21 3.82
CA GLN A 88 -3.98 10.84 2.72
C GLN A 88 -3.60 10.16 1.42
N LYS A 89 -4.61 9.72 0.68
CA LYS A 89 -4.44 9.21 -0.68
C LYS A 89 -4.16 10.35 -1.65
N LEU A 90 -3.10 10.20 -2.45
CA LEU A 90 -2.68 11.10 -3.52
C LEU A 90 -2.57 10.31 -4.84
N ILE A 91 -2.68 11.03 -5.95
CA ILE A 91 -2.34 10.52 -7.29
C ILE A 91 -1.16 11.35 -7.77
N LEU A 92 -0.01 10.70 -7.95
CA LEU A 92 1.22 11.33 -8.45
C LEU A 92 1.55 10.78 -9.83
N GLU A 93 1.55 11.66 -10.82
CA GLU A 93 1.95 11.28 -12.19
C GLU A 93 3.40 10.77 -12.23
N PRO A 94 3.77 9.91 -13.19
CA PRO A 94 5.16 9.49 -13.33
C PRO A 94 6.06 10.67 -13.67
N GLY A 95 7.19 10.82 -12.97
CA GLY A 95 8.10 11.95 -13.17
C GLY A 95 8.92 12.30 -11.94
N GLN A 96 9.66 13.40 -12.04
CA GLN A 96 10.35 13.99 -10.91
C GLN A 96 9.39 14.84 -10.09
N HIS A 97 9.48 14.70 -8.77
CA HIS A 97 8.69 15.45 -7.81
C HIS A 97 9.59 16.07 -6.74
N ARG A 98 9.10 17.16 -6.15
CA ARG A 98 9.80 17.90 -5.10
C ARG A 98 8.99 17.90 -3.82
N LEU A 99 9.55 17.33 -2.77
CA LEU A 99 9.03 17.37 -1.41
C LEU A 99 9.80 18.42 -0.60
N GLU A 100 9.09 19.42 -0.09
CA GLU A 100 9.60 20.41 0.84
C GLU A 100 9.05 20.10 2.24
N LEU A 101 9.94 19.78 3.17
CA LEU A 101 9.61 19.43 4.55
C LEU A 101 9.34 20.68 5.40
N ALA A 102 8.80 20.47 6.60
CA ALA A 102 8.47 21.55 7.53
C ALA A 102 9.70 22.39 7.95
N ASP A 103 10.89 21.79 7.97
CA ASP A 103 12.16 22.45 8.29
C ASP A 103 12.79 23.18 7.08
N GLY A 104 12.10 23.19 5.93
CA GLY A 104 12.57 23.78 4.67
C GLY A 104 13.51 22.87 3.88
N LYS A 105 13.84 21.67 4.36
CA LYS A 105 14.61 20.70 3.58
C LYS A 105 13.85 20.30 2.33
N VAL A 106 14.56 20.25 1.22
CA VAL A 106 14.02 19.84 -0.07
C VAL A 106 14.56 18.46 -0.42
N VAL A 107 13.67 17.56 -0.82
CA VAL A 107 13.96 16.21 -1.27
C VAL A 107 13.36 16.05 -2.66
N GLU A 108 14.18 15.62 -3.61
CA GLU A 108 13.72 15.22 -4.94
C GLU A 108 13.58 13.71 -5.01
N PHE A 109 12.52 13.23 -5.64
CA PHE A 109 12.29 11.81 -5.85
C PHE A 109 11.56 11.57 -7.17
N THR A 110 11.69 10.36 -7.70
CA THR A 110 11.07 9.98 -8.97
C THR A 110 9.91 9.02 -8.73
N GLN A 111 8.70 9.43 -9.10
CA GLN A 111 7.56 8.54 -9.20
C GLN A 111 7.67 7.74 -10.52
N ARG A 112 7.77 6.42 -10.42
CA ARG A 112 7.92 5.55 -11.59
C ARG A 112 6.57 5.15 -12.16
N GLU A 113 6.52 4.93 -13.47
CA GLU A 113 5.34 4.34 -14.11
C GLU A 113 5.08 2.93 -13.57
N GLY A 114 3.79 2.57 -13.45
CA GLY A 114 3.37 1.25 -13.00
C GLY A 114 3.49 1.03 -11.49
N THR A 115 3.83 2.08 -10.73
CA THR A 115 3.78 2.06 -9.27
C THR A 115 2.34 2.19 -8.78
N ASN A 116 2.08 1.62 -7.61
CA ASN A 116 0.75 1.58 -7.02
C ASN A 116 0.81 1.43 -5.50
N ARG A 117 0.01 2.23 -4.79
CA ARG A 117 -0.06 2.22 -3.32
C ARG A 117 1.34 2.40 -2.67
N SER A 118 2.19 3.24 -3.27
CA SER A 118 3.48 3.63 -2.66
C SER A 118 3.24 4.46 -1.40
N ILE A 119 4.23 4.57 -0.52
CA ILE A 119 4.15 5.40 0.69
C ILE A 119 5.00 6.66 0.50
N LEU A 120 4.39 7.83 0.62
CA LEU A 120 5.11 9.09 0.81
C LEU A 120 5.26 9.32 2.31
N ASN A 121 6.51 9.44 2.76
CA ASN A 121 6.90 9.54 4.16
C ASN A 121 7.63 10.87 4.42
N PRO A 122 6.92 11.99 4.60
CA PRO A 122 7.57 13.28 4.83
C PRO A 122 8.30 13.35 6.17
N THR A 123 8.04 12.41 7.08
CA THR A 123 8.64 12.39 8.42
C THR A 123 9.98 11.65 8.49
N ALA A 124 10.37 10.93 7.41
CA ALA A 124 11.47 9.97 7.45
C ALA A 124 11.35 8.93 8.59
N SER A 125 10.12 8.65 9.04
CA SER A 125 9.86 7.63 10.05
C SER A 125 10.16 6.24 9.50
N PRO A 126 10.57 5.28 10.35
CA PRO A 126 10.80 3.92 9.91
C PRO A 126 9.49 3.16 9.67
N TYR A 127 9.40 2.49 8.53
CA TYR A 127 8.36 1.53 8.16
C TYR A 127 8.93 0.13 8.10
N PHE A 128 8.16 -0.83 8.59
CA PHE A 128 8.54 -2.24 8.68
C PHE A 128 7.73 -3.07 7.70
N PHE A 129 8.40 -3.96 6.98
CA PHE A 129 7.79 -4.87 6.00
C PHE A 129 7.97 -6.31 6.47
N TRP A 130 7.06 -6.79 7.30
CA TRP A 130 7.13 -8.13 7.89
C TRP A 130 6.69 -9.19 6.87
N LYS A 131 7.52 -10.20 6.64
CA LYS A 131 7.25 -11.32 5.73
C LYS A 131 6.57 -12.46 6.50
N THR A 132 5.45 -12.94 6.00
CA THR A 132 4.69 -14.08 6.54
C THR A 132 4.66 -15.20 5.52
N VAL A 133 4.91 -16.42 5.99
CA VAL A 133 4.94 -17.62 5.16
C VAL A 133 3.62 -18.37 5.31
N TYR A 134 3.00 -18.68 4.18
CA TYR A 134 1.82 -19.55 4.11
C TYR A 134 2.18 -20.82 3.37
N GLY A 135 1.75 -21.96 3.89
CA GLY A 135 1.91 -23.27 3.25
C GLY A 135 2.78 -24.23 4.04
N SER A 136 3.04 -25.40 3.44
CA SER A 136 3.51 -26.59 4.16
C SER A 136 5.04 -26.76 4.15
N VAL A 137 5.75 -26.00 3.31
CA VAL A 137 7.21 -26.10 3.17
C VAL A 137 7.88 -24.85 3.75
N ASN A 138 8.83 -25.07 4.66
CA ASN A 138 9.65 -23.99 5.22
C ASN A 138 10.62 -23.49 4.15
N LEU A 139 10.43 -22.25 3.71
CA LEU A 139 11.44 -21.52 2.94
C LEU A 139 12.35 -20.75 3.91
N PRO A 140 13.67 -20.70 3.66
CA PRO A 140 14.57 -19.89 4.46
C PRO A 140 14.20 -18.42 4.28
N LEU A 141 13.87 -17.75 5.38
CA LEU A 141 13.75 -16.30 5.43
C LEU A 141 15.03 -15.72 6.00
N GLU A 142 15.45 -14.58 5.47
CA GLU A 142 16.47 -13.77 6.10
C GLU A 142 15.88 -13.10 7.34
N TYR A 143 16.49 -13.34 8.49
CA TYR A 143 16.13 -12.69 9.76
C TYR A 143 17.05 -11.50 10.00
N LYS A 144 16.47 -10.41 10.49
CA LYS A 144 17.19 -9.19 10.85
C LYS A 144 16.85 -8.83 12.29
N THR A 145 17.84 -8.25 12.98
CA THR A 145 17.63 -7.68 14.31
C THR A 145 17.76 -6.17 14.23
N VAL A 146 16.81 -5.47 14.83
CA VAL A 146 16.84 -4.02 15.02
C VAL A 146 16.60 -3.69 16.47
N THR A 147 17.21 -2.62 16.96
CA THR A 147 17.02 -2.15 18.34
C THR A 147 16.15 -0.91 18.32
N ILE A 148 15.00 -0.97 18.99
CA ILE A 148 14.05 0.15 19.12
C ILE A 148 13.95 0.48 20.60
N ALA A 149 14.32 1.71 20.97
CA ALA A 149 14.32 2.18 22.37
C ALA A 149 15.04 1.21 23.33
N GLY A 150 16.17 0.63 22.91
CA GLY A 150 16.97 -0.31 23.71
C GLY A 150 16.45 -1.75 23.76
N LYS A 151 15.31 -2.05 23.15
CA LYS A 151 14.77 -3.42 23.04
C LYS A 151 15.08 -4.02 21.67
N PRO A 152 15.62 -5.26 21.59
CA PRO A 152 15.84 -5.95 20.33
C PRO A 152 14.51 -6.51 19.77
N TYR A 153 14.34 -6.36 18.47
CA TYR A 153 13.25 -6.96 17.68
C TYR A 153 13.90 -7.75 16.55
N GLU A 154 13.57 -9.02 16.46
CA GLU A 154 14.15 -9.95 15.50
C GLU A 154 13.03 -10.59 14.67
N GLY A 155 13.24 -10.72 13.37
CA GLY A 155 12.28 -11.37 12.51
C GLY A 155 12.58 -11.19 11.02
N PRO A 156 11.72 -11.77 10.16
CA PRO A 156 11.88 -11.70 8.72
C PRO A 156 11.26 -10.42 8.16
N PHE A 157 11.83 -9.27 8.51
CA PHE A 157 11.35 -7.97 8.04
C PHE A 157 12.42 -7.14 7.36
N GLU A 158 11.97 -6.24 6.49
CA GLU A 158 12.78 -5.12 5.99
C GLU A 158 12.37 -3.83 6.70
N VAL A 159 13.28 -2.85 6.74
CA VAL A 159 12.99 -1.51 7.24
C VAL A 159 13.34 -0.49 6.16
N SER A 160 12.45 0.48 5.94
CA SER A 160 12.76 1.66 5.10
C SER A 160 12.29 2.93 5.79
N ASN A 161 13.09 3.98 5.65
CA ASN A 161 12.78 5.34 6.06
C ASN A 161 12.91 6.32 4.87
N GLU A 162 12.86 5.81 3.64
CA GLU A 162 12.88 6.63 2.44
C GLU A 162 11.66 7.57 2.38
N TYR A 163 11.84 8.74 1.77
CA TYR A 163 10.77 9.72 1.62
C TYR A 163 9.68 9.26 0.64
N LEU A 164 10.04 8.45 -0.36
CA LEU A 164 9.08 7.71 -1.20
C LEU A 164 9.46 6.24 -1.18
N ILE A 165 8.68 5.44 -0.45
CA ILE A 165 8.84 3.98 -0.45
C ILE A 165 7.98 3.43 -1.58
N THR A 166 8.64 3.00 -2.64
CA THR A 166 7.97 2.63 -3.89
C THR A 166 7.39 1.21 -3.82
N ARG A 167 6.14 1.06 -4.24
CA ARG A 167 5.50 -0.24 -4.47
C ARG A 167 5.15 -0.43 -5.93
N ILE A 168 5.48 -1.61 -6.47
CA ILE A 168 5.15 -2.04 -7.83
C ILE A 168 4.46 -3.40 -7.74
N GLY A 169 3.23 -3.46 -8.21
CA GLY A 169 2.41 -4.67 -8.11
C GLY A 169 2.09 -5.00 -6.65
N ASN A 170 2.77 -6.01 -6.09
CA ASN A 170 2.66 -6.47 -4.70
C ASN A 170 4.02 -6.53 -3.99
N GLN A 171 4.98 -5.72 -4.43
CA GLN A 171 6.36 -5.70 -3.91
C GLN A 171 6.77 -4.27 -3.55
N PRO A 172 7.50 -4.04 -2.44
CA PRO A 172 8.01 -5.06 -1.52
C PRO A 172 6.97 -5.59 -0.51
N TRP A 173 5.78 -4.99 -0.45
CA TRP A 173 4.66 -5.49 0.36
C TRP A 173 3.40 -5.73 -0.46
N ARG A 174 2.62 -6.71 0.02
CA ARG A 174 1.31 -7.03 -0.52
C ARG A 174 0.22 -6.27 0.22
N PHE A 175 0.25 -6.29 1.55
CA PHE A 175 -0.77 -5.71 2.42
C PHE A 175 -0.34 -4.34 2.92
N GLY A 176 -1.21 -3.36 2.72
CA GLY A 176 -0.99 -1.94 3.02
C GLY A 176 -0.89 -1.59 4.51
N LEU A 177 -0.77 -0.29 4.80
CA LEU A 177 -0.61 0.22 6.17
C LEU A 177 -1.79 -0.17 7.06
N ASP A 178 -3.01 0.04 6.57
CA ASP A 178 -4.25 -0.17 7.34
C ASP A 178 -4.95 -1.49 6.97
N GLU A 179 -4.36 -2.26 6.06
CA GLU A 179 -4.87 -3.56 5.62
C GLU A 179 -4.46 -4.66 6.60
N SER A 180 -5.41 -5.50 7.02
CA SER A 180 -5.07 -6.65 7.86
C SER A 180 -4.34 -7.73 7.06
N ILE A 181 -3.35 -8.38 7.67
CA ILE A 181 -2.77 -9.60 7.11
C ILE A 181 -3.73 -10.77 7.40
N PRO A 182 -4.10 -11.60 6.41
CA PRO A 182 -5.06 -12.68 6.62
C PRO A 182 -4.41 -13.88 7.31
N ASP A 183 -5.11 -14.54 8.24
CA ASP A 183 -4.58 -15.75 8.92
C ASP A 183 -4.41 -16.95 7.96
N SER A 184 -5.17 -16.97 6.87
CA SER A 184 -5.10 -18.04 5.86
C SER A 184 -5.31 -17.48 4.46
N VAL A 185 -4.74 -18.16 3.47
CA VAL A 185 -4.84 -17.79 2.07
C VAL A 185 -5.33 -18.98 1.27
N ALA A 186 -6.34 -18.76 0.43
CA ALA A 186 -6.83 -19.79 -0.48
C ALA A 186 -5.86 -19.94 -1.65
N VAL A 187 -5.47 -21.17 -1.95
CA VAL A 187 -4.65 -21.50 -3.12
C VAL A 187 -5.44 -22.45 -4.00
N ASN A 188 -5.70 -22.01 -5.22
CA ASN A 188 -6.35 -22.84 -6.23
C ASN A 188 -5.28 -23.61 -7.01
N ASN A 189 -4.83 -24.73 -6.46
CA ASN A 189 -3.87 -25.61 -7.12
C ASN A 189 -4.01 -27.06 -6.64
N ASP A 190 -3.95 -28.00 -7.57
CA ASP A 190 -4.05 -29.45 -7.32
C ASP A 190 -2.71 -30.05 -6.81
N ARG A 191 -1.72 -29.20 -6.51
CA ARG A 191 -0.39 -29.61 -6.03
C ARG A 191 -0.31 -29.59 -4.51
N ASN A 192 0.10 -30.71 -3.92
CA ASN A 192 0.18 -30.92 -2.46
C ASN A 192 1.21 -30.07 -1.70
N THR A 193 2.04 -29.27 -2.38
CA THR A 193 3.07 -28.44 -1.74
C THR A 193 3.15 -27.08 -2.41
N TYR A 194 2.81 -26.02 -1.68
CA TYR A 194 3.07 -24.63 -2.07
C TYR A 194 3.58 -23.87 -0.84
N THR A 195 4.38 -22.84 -1.10
CA THR A 195 4.76 -21.84 -0.09
C THR A 195 4.61 -20.46 -0.71
N LEU A 196 3.92 -19.58 0.00
CA LEU A 196 3.70 -18.19 -0.39
C LEU A 196 4.30 -17.29 0.68
N ILE A 197 5.06 -16.29 0.27
CA ILE A 197 5.61 -15.28 1.16
C ILE A 197 4.91 -13.96 0.83
N PHE A 198 4.18 -13.42 1.80
CA PHE A 198 3.56 -12.10 1.67
C PHE A 198 4.09 -11.17 2.74
N SER A 199 4.35 -9.93 2.36
CA SER A 199 4.76 -8.91 3.32
C SER A 199 3.61 -7.95 3.63
N LYS A 200 3.52 -7.49 4.87
CA LYS A 200 2.66 -6.38 5.30
C LYS A 200 3.51 -5.18 5.72
N ALA A 201 3.08 -3.98 5.33
CA ALA A 201 3.66 -2.73 5.79
C ALA A 201 3.09 -2.34 7.18
N TYR A 202 3.96 -1.86 8.05
CA TYR A 202 3.63 -1.37 9.38
C TYR A 202 4.33 -0.03 9.64
N ARG A 203 3.61 0.90 10.27
CA ARG A 203 4.24 2.02 10.97
C ARG A 203 4.96 1.48 12.21
N LEU A 204 5.93 2.21 12.73
CA LEU A 204 6.66 1.78 13.94
C LEU A 204 5.73 1.45 15.14
N PRO A 205 4.73 2.28 15.51
CA PRO A 205 3.83 1.93 16.61
C PRO A 205 3.04 0.64 16.35
N ASP A 206 2.54 0.48 15.12
CA ASP A 206 1.77 -0.69 14.70
C ASP A 206 2.63 -1.96 14.72
N PHE A 207 3.89 -1.86 14.29
CA PHE A 207 4.86 -2.95 14.34
C PHE A 207 5.11 -3.39 15.78
N ILE A 208 5.40 -2.47 16.70
CA ILE A 208 5.65 -2.78 18.12
C ILE A 208 4.44 -3.49 18.73
N ASN A 209 3.24 -3.01 18.42
CA ASN A 209 1.99 -3.59 18.92
C ASN A 209 1.74 -5.00 18.36
N ALA A 210 2.00 -5.22 17.07
CA ALA A 210 1.80 -6.51 16.43
C ALA A 210 2.91 -7.53 16.76
N TYR A 211 4.12 -7.07 17.10
CA TYR A 211 5.31 -7.91 17.23
C TYR A 211 5.14 -9.15 18.12
N PRO A 212 4.52 -9.09 19.33
CA PRO A 212 4.34 -10.29 20.16
C PRO A 212 3.61 -11.43 19.46
N MET A 213 2.66 -11.11 18.58
CA MET A 213 1.94 -12.10 17.78
C MET A 213 2.78 -12.56 16.58
N LEU A 214 3.50 -11.64 15.94
CA LEU A 214 4.34 -11.92 14.79
C LEU A 214 5.53 -12.83 15.13
N SER A 215 6.19 -12.60 16.27
CA SER A 215 7.37 -13.36 16.70
C SER A 215 7.04 -14.74 17.29
N ALA A 216 5.76 -15.07 17.47
CA ALA A 216 5.31 -16.35 18.01
C ALA A 216 5.03 -17.41 16.92
N GLN A 217 5.13 -17.03 15.65
CA GLN A 217 4.83 -17.87 14.47
C GLN A 217 5.98 -18.82 14.10
#